data_AF-A0A533ZPD6-F1
#
_entry.id   AF-A0A533ZPD6-F1
#
_cell.length_a   1.000
_cell.length_b   1.000
_cell.length_c   1.000
_cell.angle_alpha   90.00
_cell.angle_beta   90.00
_cell.angle_gamma   90.00
#
_symmetry.space_group_name_H-M   'P 1'
#
loop_
_entity.id
_entity.type
_entity.pdbx_description
1 polymer ?
#
loop_
_entity_poly.entity_id
_entity_poly.type
_entity_poly.pdbx_seq_one_letter_code
_entity_poly.pdbx_strand_id
1 'polypeptide(L)'
;LLRTQLQFKGLVLTDDLEMRAILDDHSLEAAAIRALNAGADILLICKDADRQAAAMEAVYRAAKDGDVPALRFEHALLRVLEAKERYLLPYTAVDPRHATERVGTKAHREVAHSIKEAAEQASV
;
A
#
# COMPACT_ATOMS: atom_id res chain seq x y z
N LEU A 1 2.41 -0.88 18.91
CA LEU A 1 3.81 -1.19 18.52
C LEU A 1 4.34 -0.17 17.52
N LEU A 2 3.97 -0.22 16.23
CA LEU A 2 4.64 0.52 15.15
C LEU A 2 4.66 2.05 15.37
N ARG A 3 3.51 2.66 15.67
CA ARG A 3 3.40 4.12 15.86
C ARG A 3 3.97 4.62 17.20
N THR A 4 3.87 3.80 18.24
CA THR A 4 4.12 4.22 19.64
C THR A 4 5.45 3.72 20.21
N GLN A 5 5.81 2.46 20.00
CA GLN A 5 7.06 1.92 20.54
C GLN A 5 8.19 2.07 19.53
N LEU A 6 7.94 1.76 18.26
CA LEU A 6 8.92 1.92 17.19
C LEU A 6 8.95 3.35 16.61
N GLN A 7 8.00 4.20 17.03
CA GLN A 7 7.94 5.61 16.65
C GLN A 7 7.95 5.84 15.12
N PHE A 8 7.50 4.88 14.33
CA PHE A 8 7.46 5.02 12.88
C PHE A 8 6.48 6.14 12.48
N LYS A 9 6.98 7.13 11.73
CA LYS A 9 6.21 8.32 11.32
C LYS A 9 5.74 8.28 9.87
N GLY A 10 6.34 7.42 9.04
CA GLY A 10 6.05 7.32 7.61
C GLY A 10 4.68 6.70 7.29
N LEU A 11 4.42 6.52 6.02
CA LEU A 11 3.17 5.96 5.50
C LEU A 11 3.06 4.46 5.83
N VAL A 12 1.89 4.03 6.33
CA VAL A 12 1.57 2.61 6.55
C VAL A 12 0.49 2.19 5.57
N LEU A 13 0.75 1.12 4.83
CA LEU A 13 -0.21 0.48 3.95
C LEU A 13 -0.50 -0.93 4.48
N THR A 14 -1.71 -1.42 4.30
CA THR A 14 -2.02 -2.84 4.50
C THR A 14 -1.40 -3.68 3.38
N ASP A 15 -1.31 -4.99 3.56
CA ASP A 15 -1.30 -5.91 2.41
C ASP A 15 -2.71 -6.00 1.80
N ASP A 16 -2.89 -6.77 0.73
CA ASP A 16 -4.18 -6.99 0.07
C ASP A 16 -5.23 -7.49 1.08
N LEU A 17 -6.26 -6.68 1.33
CA LEU A 17 -7.36 -7.03 2.23
C LEU A 17 -8.25 -8.14 1.66
N GLU A 18 -8.08 -8.51 0.40
CA GLU A 18 -8.78 -9.62 -0.24
C GLU A 18 -8.06 -10.97 -0.07
N MET A 19 -7.03 -11.04 0.79
CA MET A 19 -6.41 -12.29 1.19
C MET A 19 -7.37 -13.16 2.01
N ARG A 20 -7.35 -14.49 1.78
CA ARG A 20 -8.22 -15.44 2.51
C ARG A 20 -8.04 -15.34 4.03
N ALA A 21 -6.81 -15.17 4.49
CA ALA A 21 -6.50 -15.00 5.92
C ALA A 21 -7.26 -13.82 6.58
N ILE A 22 -7.76 -12.87 5.80
CA ILE A 22 -8.64 -11.79 6.26
C ILE A 22 -10.10 -12.14 6.03
N LEU A 23 -10.44 -12.58 4.80
CA LEU A 23 -11.82 -12.80 4.38
C LEU A 23 -12.49 -14.03 5.01
N ASP A 24 -11.72 -14.98 5.56
CA ASP A 24 -12.25 -16.15 6.25
C ASP A 24 -12.91 -15.75 7.59
N ASP A 25 -12.43 -14.67 8.22
CA ASP A 25 -12.91 -14.21 9.54
C ASP A 25 -13.66 -12.87 9.51
N HIS A 26 -13.48 -12.07 8.45
CA HIS A 26 -14.01 -10.71 8.35
C HIS A 26 -14.56 -10.40 6.95
N SER A 27 -15.64 -9.61 6.90
CA SER A 27 -16.01 -8.97 5.64
C SER A 27 -14.94 -7.95 5.23
N LEU A 28 -14.83 -7.66 3.93
CA LEU A 28 -13.86 -6.70 3.41
C LEU A 28 -14.06 -5.31 4.03
N GLU A 29 -15.31 -4.89 4.16
CA GLU A 29 -15.72 -3.61 4.74
C GLU A 29 -15.33 -3.52 6.22
N ALA A 30 -15.60 -4.57 6.99
CA ALA A 30 -15.22 -4.65 8.39
C ALA A 30 -13.69 -4.63 8.55
N ALA A 31 -12.97 -5.34 7.69
CA ALA A 31 -11.51 -5.36 7.67
C ALA A 31 -10.92 -3.97 7.34
N ALA A 32 -11.50 -3.27 6.36
CA ALA A 32 -11.10 -1.92 5.97
C ALA A 32 -11.24 -0.92 7.13
N ILE A 33 -12.40 -0.88 7.79
CA ILE A 33 -12.66 -0.01 8.95
C ILE A 33 -11.70 -0.35 10.10
N ARG A 34 -11.53 -1.64 10.40
CA ARG A 34 -10.62 -2.11 11.45
C ARG A 34 -9.18 -1.72 11.18
N ALA A 35 -8.71 -1.83 9.93
CA ALA A 35 -7.36 -1.44 9.55
C ALA A 35 -7.10 0.07 9.71
N LEU A 36 -8.07 0.91 9.35
CA LEU A 36 -7.99 2.36 9.57
C LEU A 36 -7.88 2.69 11.06
N ASN A 37 -8.73 2.10 11.89
CA ASN A 37 -8.71 2.27 13.35
C ASN A 37 -7.42 1.73 13.98
N ALA A 38 -6.83 0.68 13.42
CA ALA A 38 -5.52 0.16 13.83
C ALA A 38 -4.34 1.07 13.43
N GLY A 39 -4.57 2.06 12.55
CA GLY A 39 -3.58 3.06 12.16
C GLY A 39 -2.97 2.88 10.77
N ALA A 40 -3.56 2.06 9.90
CA ALA A 40 -3.19 2.00 8.48
C ALA A 40 -3.65 3.27 7.74
N ASP A 41 -2.81 3.84 6.89
CA ASP A 41 -3.09 5.09 6.16
C ASP A 41 -3.66 4.83 4.75
N ILE A 42 -3.28 3.73 4.11
CA ILE A 42 -3.83 3.28 2.83
C ILE A 42 -4.24 1.80 2.95
N LEU A 43 -5.39 1.48 2.38
CA LEU A 43 -5.93 0.12 2.30
C LEU A 43 -5.67 -0.43 0.90
N LEU A 44 -5.01 -1.59 0.81
CA LEU A 44 -4.83 -2.28 -0.46
C LEU A 44 -6.00 -3.23 -0.72
N ILE A 45 -6.67 -3.02 -1.86
CA ILE A 45 -7.74 -3.86 -2.41
C ILE A 45 -7.44 -3.96 -3.91
N CYS A 46 -6.97 -5.11 -4.38
CA CYS A 46 -6.21 -5.17 -5.62
C CYS A 46 -6.93 -5.80 -6.80
N LYS A 47 -8.01 -6.56 -6.59
CA LYS A 47 -8.57 -7.45 -7.61
C LYS A 47 -9.78 -6.86 -8.33
N ASP A 48 -10.66 -6.19 -7.60
CA ASP A 48 -12.00 -5.86 -8.08
C ASP A 48 -12.44 -4.44 -7.70
N ALA A 49 -12.93 -3.70 -8.70
CA ALA A 49 -13.33 -2.30 -8.54
C ALA A 49 -14.64 -2.14 -7.75
N ASP A 50 -15.57 -3.10 -7.84
CA ASP A 50 -16.82 -3.05 -7.08
C ASP A 50 -16.53 -3.27 -5.59
N ARG A 51 -15.58 -4.13 -5.26
CA ARG A 51 -15.06 -4.31 -3.90
C ARG A 51 -14.36 -3.06 -3.36
N GLN A 52 -13.57 -2.39 -4.19
CA GLN A 52 -12.99 -1.09 -3.82
C GLN A 52 -14.08 -0.07 -3.52
N ALA A 53 -15.11 0.03 -4.36
CA ALA A 53 -16.23 0.94 -4.17
C ALA A 53 -17.04 0.62 -2.90
N ALA A 54 -17.32 -0.66 -2.64
CA ALA A 54 -18.03 -1.12 -1.44
C ALA A 54 -17.25 -0.79 -0.15
N ALA A 55 -15.94 -1.05 -0.14
CA ALA A 55 -15.10 -0.69 1.00
C ALA A 55 -15.03 0.83 1.20
N MET A 56 -14.93 1.61 0.11
CA MET A 56 -14.92 3.07 0.18
C MET A 56 -16.23 3.62 0.75
N GLU A 57 -17.39 3.10 0.33
CA GLU A 57 -18.69 3.49 0.86
C GLU A 57 -18.83 3.13 2.34
N ALA A 58 -18.37 1.94 2.74
CA ALA A 58 -18.39 1.54 4.15
C ALA A 58 -17.51 2.43 5.02
N VAL A 59 -16.30 2.78 4.56
CA VAL A 59 -15.41 3.73 5.24
C VAL A 59 -16.04 5.12 5.33
N TYR A 60 -16.71 5.58 4.26
CA TYR A 60 -17.41 6.86 4.27
C TYR A 60 -18.52 6.90 5.33
N ARG A 61 -19.33 5.84 5.43
CA ARG A 61 -20.37 5.72 6.47
C ARG A 61 -19.76 5.67 7.87
N ALA A 62 -18.74 4.85 8.08
CA ALA A 62 -18.03 4.75 9.36
C ALA A 62 -17.42 6.09 9.79
N ALA A 63 -16.94 6.91 8.85
CA ALA A 63 -16.48 8.26 9.14
C ALA A 63 -17.62 9.20 9.56
N LYS A 64 -18.77 9.12 8.88
CA LYS A 64 -19.96 9.93 9.17
C LYS A 64 -20.58 9.58 10.52
N ASP A 65 -20.62 8.29 10.84
CA ASP A 65 -21.24 7.76 12.05
C ASP A 65 -20.31 7.84 13.29
N GLY A 66 -19.03 8.17 13.07
CA GLY A 66 -18.04 8.38 14.13
C GLY A 66 -17.27 7.13 14.54
N ASP A 67 -17.48 6.00 13.86
CA ASP A 67 -16.77 4.73 14.08
C ASP A 67 -15.27 4.82 13.74
N VAL A 68 -14.91 5.72 12.82
CA VAL A 68 -13.53 6.14 12.57
C VAL A 68 -13.40 7.63 12.87
N PRO A 69 -12.57 8.05 13.85
CA PRO A 69 -12.44 9.45 14.21
C PRO A 69 -11.96 10.31 13.03
N ALA A 70 -12.51 11.53 12.86
CA ALA A 70 -12.08 12.46 11.81
C ALA A 70 -10.56 12.72 11.81
N LEU A 71 -9.98 12.87 13.00
CA LEU A 71 -8.54 13.05 13.19
C LEU A 71 -7.71 11.87 12.64
N ARG A 72 -8.28 10.65 12.57
CA ARG A 72 -7.61 9.52 11.95
C ARG A 72 -7.41 9.76 10.46
N PHE A 73 -8.40 10.28 9.75
CA PHE A 73 -8.28 10.59 8.32
C PHE A 73 -7.31 11.74 8.08
N GLU A 74 -7.33 12.79 8.89
CA GLU A 74 -6.38 13.91 8.79
C GLU A 74 -4.93 13.42 8.90
N HIS A 75 -4.64 12.59 9.91
CA HIS A 75 -3.31 12.01 10.07
C HIS A 75 -2.89 11.11 8.90
N ALA A 76 -3.82 10.34 8.32
CA ALA A 76 -3.53 9.51 7.15
C ALA A 76 -3.25 10.38 5.92
N LEU A 77 -4.10 11.38 5.67
CA LEU A 77 -3.98 12.30 4.56
C LEU A 77 -2.65 13.05 4.58
N LEU A 78 -2.24 13.57 5.73
CA LEU A 78 -0.96 14.28 5.86
C LEU A 78 0.22 13.38 5.43
N ARG A 79 0.27 12.13 5.89
CA ARG A 79 1.34 11.18 5.49
C ARG A 79 1.30 10.82 4.01
N VAL A 80 0.10 10.71 3.43
CA VAL A 80 -0.06 10.48 1.99
C VAL A 80 0.46 11.68 1.20
N LEU A 81 0.15 12.90 1.64
CA LEU A 81 0.63 14.13 1.00
C LEU A 81 2.15 14.27 1.13
N GLU A 82 2.72 14.03 2.30
CA GLU A 82 4.19 14.01 2.51
C GLU A 82 4.88 12.99 1.59
N ALA A 83 4.30 11.79 1.43
CA ALA A 83 4.84 10.79 0.52
C ALA A 83 4.75 11.24 -0.95
N LYS A 84 3.64 11.86 -1.36
CA LYS A 84 3.48 12.42 -2.71
C LYS A 84 4.45 13.57 -2.94
N GLU A 85 4.63 14.47 -1.99
CA GLU A 85 5.58 15.57 -2.08
C GLU A 85 7.01 15.06 -2.27
N ARG A 86 7.39 14.01 -1.53
CA ARG A 86 8.73 13.46 -1.61
C ARG A 86 9.02 12.66 -2.88
N TYR A 87 8.05 11.90 -3.39
CA TYR A 87 8.31 10.88 -4.41
C TYR A 87 7.56 11.08 -5.73
N LEU A 88 6.51 11.89 -5.75
CA LEU A 88 5.63 12.05 -6.91
C LEU A 88 5.65 13.48 -7.48
N LEU A 89 5.82 14.50 -6.65
CA LEU A 89 5.67 15.90 -7.04
C LEU A 89 7.02 16.59 -7.35
N PRO A 90 7.07 17.49 -8.37
CA PRO A 90 6.00 17.74 -9.34
C PRO A 90 5.80 16.55 -10.28
N TYR A 91 4.55 16.17 -10.51
CA TYR A 91 4.24 15.03 -11.38
C TYR A 91 4.54 15.39 -12.84
N THR A 92 5.39 14.57 -13.46
CA THR A 92 5.66 14.64 -14.90
C THR A 92 5.09 13.38 -15.53
N ALA A 93 4.13 13.55 -16.43
CA ALA A 93 3.57 12.43 -17.17
C ALA A 93 4.66 11.72 -17.98
N VAL A 94 4.70 10.40 -17.88
CA VAL A 94 5.63 9.55 -18.63
C VAL A 94 4.88 8.82 -19.74
N ASP A 95 5.53 8.64 -20.88
CA ASP A 95 5.03 7.77 -21.93
C ASP A 95 5.42 6.32 -21.61
N PRO A 96 4.46 5.42 -21.33
CA PRO A 96 4.76 4.03 -21.02
C PRO A 96 5.51 3.29 -22.13
N ARG A 97 5.44 3.78 -23.38
CA ARG A 97 6.15 3.17 -24.52
C ARG A 97 7.67 3.20 -24.36
N HIS A 98 8.22 4.20 -23.66
CA HIS A 98 9.66 4.26 -23.38
C HIS A 98 10.10 3.33 -22.24
N ALA A 99 9.17 2.62 -21.57
CA ALA A 99 9.52 1.72 -20.47
C ALA A 99 10.48 0.62 -20.93
N THR A 100 10.35 0.12 -22.16
CA THR A 100 11.21 -0.93 -22.73
C THR A 100 12.66 -0.47 -22.97
N GLU A 101 12.91 0.83 -23.05
CA GLU A 101 14.25 1.40 -23.17
C GLU A 101 15.03 1.30 -21.85
N ARG A 102 14.31 1.22 -20.73
CA ARG A 102 14.88 1.23 -19.37
C ARG A 102 14.65 -0.06 -18.59
N VAL A 103 13.57 -0.78 -18.82
CA VAL A 103 13.22 -2.00 -18.09
C VAL A 103 13.76 -3.23 -18.81
N GLY A 104 14.38 -4.14 -18.06
CA GLY A 104 14.94 -5.37 -18.63
C GLY A 104 16.08 -5.15 -19.61
N THR A 105 16.92 -4.13 -19.42
CA THR A 105 18.11 -3.91 -20.25
C THR A 105 19.14 -5.03 -20.09
N LYS A 106 20.18 -5.04 -20.95
CA LYS A 106 21.31 -5.98 -20.82
C LYS A 106 21.96 -5.88 -19.43
N ALA A 107 22.22 -4.66 -18.96
CA ALA A 107 22.79 -4.41 -17.64
C ALA A 107 21.92 -4.98 -16.51
N HIS A 108 20.59 -4.83 -16.59
CA HIS A 108 19.69 -5.40 -15.58
C HIS A 108 19.76 -6.92 -15.54
N ARG A 109 19.84 -7.58 -16.71
CA ARG A 109 19.95 -9.04 -16.80
C ARG A 109 21.30 -9.55 -16.29
N GLU A 110 22.38 -8.83 -16.54
CA GLU A 110 23.71 -9.17 -16.00
C GLU A 110 23.72 -9.12 -14.48
N VAL A 111 23.15 -8.07 -13.87
CA VAL A 111 22.98 -7.99 -12.41
C VAL A 111 22.08 -9.11 -11.89
N ALA A 112 20.97 -9.40 -12.56
CA ALA A 112 20.09 -10.50 -12.15
C ALA A 112 20.79 -11.87 -12.23
N HIS A 113 21.63 -12.07 -13.25
CA HIS A 113 22.41 -13.29 -13.41
C HIS A 113 23.46 -13.43 -12.30
N SER A 114 24.21 -12.37 -11.99
CA SER A 114 25.23 -12.43 -10.93
C SER A 114 24.63 -12.68 -9.54
N ILE A 115 23.47 -12.11 -9.25
CA ILE A 115 22.73 -12.40 -8.01
C ILE A 115 22.35 -13.89 -7.93
N LYS A 116 21.90 -14.47 -9.06
CA LYS A 116 21.55 -15.89 -9.13
C LYS A 116 22.77 -16.78 -8.89
N GLU A 117 23.89 -16.52 -9.56
CA GLU A 117 25.14 -17.29 -9.38
C GLU A 117 25.63 -17.24 -7.93
N ALA A 118 25.59 -16.05 -7.30
CA ALA A 118 25.98 -15.89 -5.91
C ALA A 118 25.07 -16.67 -4.95
N ALA A 119 23.76 -16.68 -5.19
CA ALA A 119 22.81 -17.44 -4.37
C ALA A 119 23.02 -18.96 -4.50
N GLU A 120 23.35 -19.45 -5.69
CA GLU A 120 23.66 -20.87 -5.93
C GLU A 120 24.96 -21.29 -5.24
N GLN A 121 26.00 -20.44 -5.29
CA GLN A 121 27.28 -20.71 -4.62
C GLN A 121 27.18 -20.66 -3.09
N ALA A 122 26.34 -19.79 -2.52
CA ALA A 122 26.13 -19.71 -1.07
C ALA A 122 25.30 -20.87 -0.49
N SER A 123 24.68 -21.69 -1.37
CA SER A 123 23.88 -22.85 -0.98
C SER A 123 24.67 -24.17 -1.00
N VAL A 124 25.98 -24.11 -1.26
CA VAL A 124 26.95 -25.22 -1.25
C VAL A 124 27.89 -25.07 -0.06
#